data_AF-A0A7Y2JN95-F1
#
_entry.id   AF-A0A7Y2JN95-F1
#
_cell.length_a   1.000
_cell.length_b   1.000
_cell.length_c   1.000
_cell.angle_alpha   90.00
_cell.angle_beta   90.00
_cell.angle_gamma   90.00
#
_symmetry.space_group_name_H-M   'P 1'
#
loop_
_entity.id
_entity.type
_entity.pdbx_description
1 polymer ?
#
loop_
_entity_poly.entity_id
_entity_poly.type
_entity_poly.pdbx_seq_one_letter_code
_entity_poly.pdbx_strand_id
1 'polypeptide(L)' 'MATGPYPATRFRRTKRTDALRRLVRESTLSVDDLIWPVFLRDGEDDETQIPSMPGVSR' A
#
# COMPACT_ATOMS: atom_id res chain seq x y z
N MET A 1 15.96 -23.01 -0.24
CA MET A 1 15.16 -23.73 0.77
C MET A 1 14.12 -24.57 0.03
N ALA A 2 14.25 -25.90 0.01
CA ALA A 2 13.32 -26.75 -0.75
C ALA A 2 12.04 -26.99 0.06
N THR A 3 10.89 -26.58 -0.47
CA THR A 3 9.59 -26.89 0.11
C THR A 3 9.18 -28.32 -0.24
N GLY A 4 8.83 -29.14 0.75
CA GLY A 4 8.44 -30.54 0.54
C GLY A 4 7.17 -30.69 -0.32
N PRO A 5 6.91 -31.87 -0.91
CA PRO A 5 5.76 -32.09 -1.78
C PRO A 5 4.43 -31.96 -1.02
N TYR A 6 3.35 -31.72 -1.76
CA TYR A 6 2.00 -31.91 -1.22
C TYR A 6 1.81 -33.40 -0.84
N PRO A 7 1.19 -33.74 0.32
CA PRO A 7 0.49 -32.88 1.26
C PRO A 7 1.34 -32.37 2.44
N ALA A 8 2.64 -32.68 2.47
CA ALA A 8 3.55 -32.31 3.56
C ALA A 8 3.68 -30.78 3.65
N THR A 9 3.90 -30.09 2.53
CA THR A 9 3.84 -28.62 2.47
C THR A 9 2.51 -28.17 1.88
N ARG A 10 1.79 -27.33 2.62
CA ARG A 10 0.55 -26.69 2.15
C ARG A 10 0.59 -25.20 2.49
N PHE A 11 0.94 -24.37 1.52
CA PHE A 11 1.02 -22.91 1.69
C PHE A 11 -0.30 -22.26 2.14
N ARG A 12 -1.43 -22.94 1.94
CA ARG A 12 -2.73 -22.46 2.44
C ARG A 12 -2.87 -22.53 3.97
N ARG A 13 -2.01 -23.26 4.68
CA ARG A 13 -2.07 -23.37 6.16
C ARG A 13 -1.86 -22.02 6.83
N THR A 14 -0.86 -21.25 6.42
CA THR A 14 -0.59 -19.90 6.93
C THR A 14 -1.61 -18.87 6.46
N LYS A 15 -2.44 -19.20 5.47
CA LYS A 15 -3.48 -18.31 4.92
C LYS A 15 -4.86 -18.52 5.54
N ARG A 16 -5.02 -19.48 6.47
CA ARG A 16 -6.32 -19.94 6.99
C ARG A 16 -7.07 -18.88 7.82
N THR A 17 -6.36 -18.14 8.65
CA THR A 17 -6.96 -17.11 9.52
C THR A 17 -6.26 -15.78 9.31
N ASP A 18 -6.91 -14.70 9.72
CA ASP A 18 -6.32 -13.36 9.62
C ASP A 18 -5.07 -13.23 10.50
N ALA A 19 -5.12 -13.75 11.73
CA ALA A 19 -3.98 -13.76 12.64
C ALA A 19 -2.74 -14.46 12.03
N LEU A 20 -2.94 -15.60 11.37
CA LEU A 20 -1.83 -16.32 10.72
C LEU A 20 -1.25 -15.54 9.54
N ARG A 21 -2.11 -14.90 8.73
CA ARG A 21 -1.64 -14.04 7.62
C ARG A 21 -0.88 -12.82 8.10
N ARG A 22 -1.30 -12.23 9.23
CA ARG A 22 -0.58 -11.12 9.88
C ARG A 22 0.78 -11.55 10.42
N LEU A 23 0.86 -12.73 11.04
CA LEU A 23 2.11 -13.28 11.59
C LEU A 23 3.19 -13.53 10.52
N VAL A 24 2.81 -13.96 9.31
CA VAL A 24 3.76 -14.29 8.24
C VAL A 24 3.90 -13.20 7.16
N ARG A 25 3.33 -12.01 7.38
CA ARG A 25 3.37 -10.90 6.41
C ARG A 25 4.79 -10.35 6.32
N GLU A 26 5.31 -10.23 5.10
CA GLU A 26 6.69 -9.76 4.85
C GLU A 26 6.79 -8.23 4.75
N SER A 27 5.76 -7.57 4.23
CA SER A 27 5.76 -6.12 4.00
C SER A 27 4.58 -5.44 4.67
N THR A 28 4.84 -4.30 5.31
CA THR A 28 3.83 -3.41 5.90
C THR A 28 4.03 -2.01 5.32
N LEU A 29 2.93 -1.29 5.16
CA LEU A 29 2.94 0.13 4.79
C LEU A 29 2.39 0.93 5.97
N SER A 30 3.11 1.97 6.35
CA SER A 30 2.77 2.90 7.43
C SER A 30 2.70 4.33 6.90
N VAL A 31 2.26 5.27 7.74
CA VAL A 31 2.24 6.70 7.38
C VAL A 31 3.66 7.24 7.19
N ASP A 32 4.65 6.66 7.88
CA ASP A 32 6.06 7.05 7.79
C ASP A 32 6.69 6.76 6.41
N ASP A 33 6.04 5.89 5.62
CA ASP A 33 6.47 5.54 4.26
C ASP A 33 5.89 6.48 3.18
N LEU A 34 5.01 7.42 3.57
CA LEU A 34 4.27 8.26 2.63
C LEU A 34 4.89 9.64 2.48
N ILE A 35 5.08 10.07 1.23
CA ILE A 35 5.43 11.45 0.88
C ILE A 35 4.24 12.06 0.15
N TRP A 36 3.75 13.21 0.64
CA TRP A 36 2.66 13.93 0.00
C TRP A 36 3.20 15.10 -0.84
N PRO A 37 3.23 14.97 -2.18
CA PRO A 37 3.63 16.09 -3.04
C PRO A 37 2.50 17.13 -3.10
N VAL A 38 2.88 18.40 -3.00
CA VAL A 38 1.97 19.56 -3.11
C VAL A 38 2.40 20.39 -4.32
N PHE A 39 1.43 20.79 -5.13
CA PHE A 39 1.64 21.71 -6.25
C PHE A 39 1.37 23.13 -5.76
N LEU A 40 2.24 24.08 -6.15
CA LEU A 40 2.14 25.48 -5.75
C LEU A 40 2.16 26.35 -7.01
N ARG A 41 1.30 27.36 -7.02
CA ARG A 41 1.25 28.43 -8.02
C ARG A 41 1.24 29.78 -7.32
N ASP A 42 1.83 30.78 -7.97
CA ASP A 42 1.69 32.18 -7.53
C ASP A 42 0.26 32.69 -7.77
N GLY A 43 -0.32 33.33 -6.77
CA GLY A 43 -1.73 33.77 -6.74
C GLY A 43 -2.29 33.84 -5.31
N GLU A 44 -3.42 34.54 -5.13
CA GLU A 44 -4.13 34.66 -3.86
C GLU A 44 -5.50 33.97 -3.99
N ASP A 45 -5.81 33.04 -3.09
CA ASP A 45 -7.04 32.23 -3.07
C ASP A 45 -7.40 31.53 -4.41
N ASP A 46 -6.40 31.16 -5.21
CA ASP A 46 -6.59 30.44 -6.48
C ASP A 46 -6.39 28.92 -6.31
N GLU A 47 -7.46 28.20 -5.97
CA GLU A 47 -7.47 26.74 -6.02
C GLU A 47 -7.89 26.27 -7.42
N THR A 48 -6.91 25.92 -8.26
CA THR A 48 -7.20 25.39 -9.59
C THR A 48 -7.07 23.87 -9.62
N GLN A 49 -8.17 23.17 -9.96
CA GLN A 49 -8.12 21.73 -10.20
C GLN A 49 -7.25 21.37 -11.40
N ILE A 50 -6.51 20.28 -11.29
CA ILE A 50 -5.75 19.70 -12.40
C ILE A 50 -6.64 18.64 -13.09
N PRO A 51 -7.16 18.87 -14.32
CA PRO A 51 -8.12 17.95 -14.94
C PRO A 51 -7.57 16.53 -15.20
N SER A 52 -6.26 16.40 -15.40
CA SER A 52 -5.58 15.12 -15.57
C SER A 52 -5.32 14.37 -14.26
N MET A 53 -5.47 15.04 -13.09
CA MET A 53 -5.26 14.47 -11.76
C MET A 53 -6.49 14.75 -10.88
N PRO A 54 -7.58 13.98 -11.03
CA PRO A 54 -8.79 14.18 -10.26
C PRO A 54 -8.52 14.13 -8.74
N GLY A 55 -9.03 15.13 -8.01
CA GLY A 55 -8.81 15.25 -6.56
C GLY A 55 -7.51 15.95 -6.18
N VAL A 56 -6.76 16.47 -7.14
CA VAL A 56 -5.54 17.26 -6.91
C VAL A 56 -5.72 18.69 -7.42
N SER A 57 -5.40 19.65 -6.56
CA SER A 57 -5.38 21.09 -6.86
C SER A 57 -3.93 21.60 -6.81
N ARG A 58 -3.66 22.71 -7.51
CA ARG A 58 -2.38 23.44 -7.46
C ARG A 58 -2.56 24.86 -6.94
#